data_AF-A0A9P3F3Q6-F1
#
_entry.id   AF-A0A9P3F3Q6-F1
#
_cell.length_a   1.000
_cell.length_b   1.000
_cell.length_c   1.000
_cell.angle_alpha   90.00
_cell.angle_beta   90.00
_cell.angle_gamma   90.00
#
_symmetry.space_group_name_H-M   'P 1'
#
loop_
_entity.id
_entity.type
_entity.pdbx_description
1 polymer ?
#
loop_
_entity_poly.entity_id
_entity_poly.type
_entity_poly.pdbx_seq_one_letter_code
_entity_poly.pdbx_strand_id
1 'polypeptide(L)'
;MDDTSARASVEDSADSEDILLPWWQKNQKKRTRTQGDRLYMWWATGCFRPEPKWKVQQWTIWEGAGPDGDDMIFYDQPEWDIFWQACTDLDVPLYLHPRNPTGTIYDKLWADRKWLVGPPLSFAHGVSLHVLGMVTNGVFDRHPKLQIILGHLGEHIPFDMWRINHWFEDRKKQLGLAETCKKTIREYFAQNLWITTSGHFSTTTLNFCMAEVGADRILFSIDYPFETFEDGCDWLDNAELNLTDRLKIGRENAKKLFKLGSYHDSSA
;
A
#
# COMPACT_ATOMS: atom_id res chain seq x y z
N MET A 1 -30.42 -53.61 12.17
CA MET A 1 -29.96 -52.22 12.29
C MET A 1 -28.56 -52.36 12.88
N ASP A 2 -27.55 -52.81 12.12
CA ASP A 2 -26.84 -52.06 11.07
C ASP A 2 -26.55 -50.62 11.54
N ASP A 3 -25.33 -50.09 11.61
CA ASP A 3 -24.13 -50.38 10.82
C ASP A 3 -22.85 -49.87 11.53
N THR A 4 -21.73 -50.28 10.94
CA THR A 4 -20.30 -50.31 11.25
C THR A 4 -19.50 -48.99 11.34
N SER A 5 -18.27 -49.12 11.92
CA SER A 5 -17.02 -48.43 11.55
C SER A 5 -16.91 -46.90 11.84
N ALA A 6 -15.78 -46.25 12.09
CA ALA A 6 -14.37 -46.57 12.29
C ALA A 6 -13.76 -45.37 13.06
N ARG A 7 -12.77 -45.63 13.93
CA ARG A 7 -11.79 -44.61 14.32
C ARG A 7 -10.95 -44.27 13.08
N ALA A 8 -10.86 -43.00 12.71
CA ALA A 8 -9.82 -42.48 11.85
C ALA A 8 -9.31 -41.17 12.45
N SER A 9 -8.02 -41.19 12.81
CA SER A 9 -7.15 -40.04 13.02
C SER A 9 -7.24 -39.08 11.82
N VAL A 10 -7.48 -37.80 12.07
CA VAL A 10 -7.28 -36.76 11.06
C VAL A 10 -5.88 -36.22 11.27
N GLU A 11 -5.00 -36.60 10.35
CA GLU A 11 -3.63 -36.15 10.17
C GLU A 11 -3.57 -34.64 9.90
N ASP A 12 -2.43 -34.05 10.28
CA ASP A 12 -2.00 -32.70 9.93
C ASP A 12 -2.25 -32.38 8.46
N SER A 13 -3.11 -31.39 8.18
CA SER A 13 -3.27 -30.85 6.83
C SER A 13 -2.45 -29.58 6.68
N ALA A 14 -1.29 -29.76 6.06
CA ALA A 14 -0.38 -28.75 5.57
C ALA A 14 -1.05 -27.72 4.63
N ASP A 15 -0.57 -26.48 4.77
CA ASP A 15 -0.22 -25.52 3.73
C ASP A 15 -1.26 -25.14 2.66
N SER A 16 -1.90 -23.99 2.88
CA SER A 16 -2.59 -23.20 1.86
C SER A 16 -1.65 -22.60 0.79
N GLU A 17 -0.33 -22.81 0.89
CA GLU A 17 0.65 -22.48 -0.13
C GLU A 17 0.65 -23.47 -1.31
N ASP A 18 0.21 -24.71 -1.10
CA ASP A 18 0.35 -25.80 -2.09
C ASP A 18 -0.63 -25.74 -3.27
N ILE A 19 -1.67 -24.89 -3.19
CA ILE A 19 -2.67 -24.76 -4.27
C ILE A 19 -2.34 -23.56 -5.20
N LEU A 20 -1.63 -22.55 -4.70
CA LEU A 20 -1.36 -21.30 -5.44
C LEU A 20 -0.08 -21.37 -6.28
N LEU A 21 0.97 -22.05 -5.80
CA LEU A 21 2.23 -22.21 -6.53
C LEU A 21 2.09 -22.94 -7.88
N PRO A 22 1.33 -24.05 -8.00
CA PRO A 22 1.22 -24.79 -9.26
C PRO A 22 0.41 -24.03 -10.32
N TRP A 23 -0.59 -23.21 -9.92
CA TRP A 23 -1.33 -22.35 -10.84
C TRP A 23 -0.44 -21.22 -11.39
N TRP A 24 0.39 -20.63 -10.53
CA TRP A 24 1.31 -19.55 -10.89
C TRP A 24 2.41 -20.00 -11.88
N GLN A 25 3.03 -21.16 -11.65
CA GLN A 25 4.06 -21.69 -12.55
C GLN A 25 3.51 -22.11 -13.93
N LYS A 26 2.24 -22.55 -13.99
CA LYS A 26 1.64 -23.10 -15.21
C LYS A 26 1.17 -22.03 -16.20
N ASN A 27 0.97 -20.78 -15.75
CA ASN A 27 0.41 -19.70 -16.57
C ASN A 27 1.42 -18.68 -17.11
N GLN A 28 2.73 -18.84 -16.85
CA GLN A 28 3.77 -17.94 -17.38
C GLN A 28 3.96 -18.01 -18.91
N LYS A 29 3.49 -19.06 -19.60
CA LYS A 29 3.83 -19.33 -21.02
C LYS A 29 2.77 -18.97 -22.07
N LYS A 30 1.68 -18.28 -21.72
CA LYS A 30 0.69 -17.86 -22.72
C LYS A 30 0.10 -16.49 -22.40
N ARG A 31 0.69 -15.43 -22.98
CA ARG A 31 -0.02 -14.22 -23.47
C ARG A 31 1.01 -13.19 -23.95
N THR A 32 1.50 -13.37 -25.16
CA THR A 32 1.92 -12.25 -26.01
C THR A 32 0.77 -11.97 -26.97
N ARG A 33 -0.10 -11.01 -26.62
CA ARG A 33 -1.04 -10.44 -27.58
C ARG A 33 -1.11 -8.94 -27.34
N THR A 34 -0.66 -8.23 -28.36
CA THR A 34 -0.53 -6.78 -28.50
C THR A 34 -1.87 -6.06 -28.31
N GLN A 35 -1.98 -5.23 -27.26
CA GLN A 35 -2.85 -4.05 -27.24
C GLN A 35 -2.42 -3.08 -26.11
N GLY A 36 -1.68 -2.02 -26.48
CA GLY A 36 -1.57 -0.75 -25.73
C GLY A 36 -0.82 -0.77 -24.38
N ASP A 37 0.49 -0.96 -24.38
CA ASP A 37 1.32 -0.92 -23.15
C ASP A 37 1.58 0.53 -22.66
N ARG A 38 0.61 1.17 -22.01
CA ARG A 38 0.87 2.34 -21.15
C ARG A 38 1.71 1.88 -19.94
N LEU A 39 2.62 2.72 -19.46
CA LEU A 39 3.50 2.41 -18.32
C LEU A 39 2.71 2.51 -17.00
N TYR A 40 2.11 1.41 -16.56
CA TYR A 40 1.47 1.31 -15.25
C TYR A 40 2.51 0.94 -14.17
N MET A 41 2.30 1.34 -12.91
CA MET A 41 3.17 0.91 -11.81
C MET A 41 2.98 -0.60 -11.59
N TRP A 42 4.03 -1.39 -11.84
CA TRP A 42 3.99 -2.84 -11.80
C TRP A 42 4.34 -3.40 -10.40
N TRP A 43 3.57 -4.40 -9.98
CA TRP A 43 3.81 -5.26 -8.83
C TRP A 43 5.05 -6.13 -9.05
N ALA A 44 5.99 -6.09 -8.12
CA ALA A 44 7.05 -7.10 -8.04
C ALA A 44 7.21 -7.53 -6.58
N THR A 45 6.56 -8.63 -6.20
CA THR A 45 6.95 -9.39 -5.02
C THR A 45 8.33 -10.00 -5.30
N GLY A 46 9.36 -9.44 -4.68
CA GLY A 46 10.72 -9.92 -4.85
C GLY A 46 11.61 -9.49 -3.70
N CYS A 47 11.94 -10.47 -2.84
CA CYS A 47 13.08 -10.40 -1.94
C CYS A 47 14.32 -9.86 -2.67
N PHE A 48 15.05 -9.01 -1.96
CA PHE A 48 16.37 -8.44 -2.25
C PHE A 48 17.11 -9.05 -3.46
N ARG A 49 17.16 -8.30 -4.57
CA ARG A 49 18.31 -8.30 -5.48
C ARG A 49 18.74 -6.86 -5.73
N PRO A 50 20.01 -6.49 -5.45
CA PRO A 50 20.52 -5.18 -5.76
C PRO A 50 20.76 -5.11 -7.27
N GLU A 51 19.72 -4.76 -8.03
CA GLU A 51 19.89 -4.29 -9.40
C GLU A 51 19.66 -2.77 -9.45
N PRO A 52 20.60 -1.99 -10.00
CA PRO A 52 20.57 -0.52 -9.97
C PRO A 52 19.52 0.13 -10.89
N LYS A 53 18.49 -0.61 -11.32
CA LYS A 53 17.50 -0.14 -12.32
C LYS A 53 16.12 0.18 -11.75
N TRP A 54 15.81 -0.23 -10.52
CA TRP A 54 14.49 -0.04 -9.94
C TRP A 54 14.41 1.23 -9.10
N LYS A 55 13.62 2.20 -9.55
CA LYS A 55 13.42 3.50 -8.88
C LYS A 55 12.31 3.51 -7.83
N VAL A 56 11.68 2.36 -7.60
CA VAL A 56 10.63 2.15 -6.59
C VAL A 56 10.92 0.85 -5.89
N GLN A 57 10.96 0.88 -4.55
CA GLN A 57 10.99 -0.32 -3.74
C GLN A 57 9.65 -0.43 -3.01
N GLN A 58 8.97 -1.55 -3.19
CA GLN A 58 7.73 -1.87 -2.50
C GLN A 58 8.05 -2.72 -1.29
N TRP A 59 7.54 -2.31 -0.13
CA TRP A 59 7.79 -2.96 1.14
C TRP A 59 6.47 -3.35 1.75
N THR A 60 6.41 -4.55 2.28
CA THR A 60 5.22 -5.03 2.96
C THR A 60 5.20 -4.52 4.39
N ILE A 61 4.00 -4.28 4.89
CA ILE A 61 3.78 -4.03 6.31
C ILE A 61 4.32 -5.25 7.06
N TRP A 62 5.42 -5.07 7.80
CA TRP A 62 5.88 -6.00 8.83
C TRP A 62 6.38 -7.35 8.34
N GLU A 63 7.61 -7.66 8.74
CA GLU A 63 8.02 -9.05 8.79
C GLU A 63 7.51 -9.66 10.10
N GLY A 64 6.78 -10.77 10.01
CA GLY A 64 6.55 -11.61 11.17
C GLY A 64 7.90 -12.17 11.60
N ALA A 65 8.36 -11.76 12.78
CA ALA A 65 9.64 -12.15 13.32
C ALA A 65 9.46 -12.98 14.59
N GLY A 66 10.57 -13.49 15.11
CA GLY A 66 10.60 -14.33 16.30
C GLY A 66 10.25 -15.80 16.01
N PRO A 67 10.44 -16.68 17.01
CA PRO A 67 10.28 -18.13 16.85
C PRO A 67 8.87 -18.56 16.45
N ASP A 68 7.87 -17.76 16.84
CA ASP A 68 6.45 -18.07 16.70
C ASP A 68 5.74 -17.20 15.65
N GLY A 69 6.47 -16.29 14.97
CA GLY A 69 5.91 -15.38 13.96
C GLY A 69 4.93 -14.33 14.49
N ASP A 70 4.92 -14.13 15.82
CA ASP A 70 4.05 -13.19 16.53
C ASP A 70 4.70 -11.80 16.71
N ASP A 71 6.02 -11.65 16.52
CA ASP A 71 6.66 -10.33 16.62
C ASP A 71 6.35 -9.52 15.37
N MET A 72 5.69 -8.38 15.55
CA MET A 72 5.45 -7.41 14.50
C MET A 72 6.55 -6.33 14.56
N ILE A 73 7.49 -6.31 13.60
CA ILE A 73 8.57 -5.30 13.52
C ILE A 73 8.16 -4.02 12.77
N PHE A 74 7.82 -2.95 13.49
CA PHE A 74 7.38 -1.66 12.92
C PHE A 74 8.58 -0.93 12.31
N TYR A 75 8.39 -0.18 11.22
CA TYR A 75 9.42 0.68 10.63
C TYR A 75 9.36 2.13 11.14
N ASP A 76 8.66 2.35 12.26
CA ASP A 76 8.45 3.68 12.84
C ASP A 76 9.36 4.00 14.04
N GLN A 77 10.23 3.06 14.41
CA GLN A 77 11.17 3.19 15.51
C GLN A 77 12.56 3.72 15.07
N PRO A 78 13.35 4.33 15.98
CA PRO A 78 14.64 4.96 15.64
C PRO A 78 15.68 4.04 15.01
N GLU A 79 15.65 2.73 15.29
CA GLU A 79 16.56 1.76 14.65
C GLU A 79 16.42 1.72 13.12
N TRP A 80 15.28 2.14 12.57
CA TRP A 80 15.04 2.25 11.14
C TRP A 80 15.53 3.56 10.52
N ASP A 81 16.06 4.50 11.31
CA ASP A 81 16.55 5.78 10.78
C ASP A 81 17.69 5.59 9.77
N ILE A 82 18.52 4.55 9.91
CA ILE A 82 19.57 4.23 8.93
C ILE A 82 18.97 3.87 7.56
N PHE A 83 17.83 3.17 7.57
CA PHE A 83 17.12 2.80 6.36
C PHE A 83 16.45 4.01 5.72
N TRP A 84 15.76 4.82 6.52
CA TRP A 84 15.11 6.04 6.03
C TRP A 84 16.11 7.07 5.51
N GLN A 85 17.28 7.18 6.14
CA GLN A 85 18.38 7.99 5.64
C GLN A 85 18.81 7.50 4.26
N ALA A 86 19.02 6.20 4.06
CA ALA A 86 19.37 5.64 2.76
C ALA A 86 18.29 5.93 1.68
N CYS A 87 17.00 5.81 2.01
CA CYS A 87 15.92 6.18 1.09
C CYS A 87 15.98 7.65 0.67
N THR A 88 16.24 8.56 1.62
CA THR A 88 16.34 9.99 1.33
C THR A 88 17.61 10.39 0.59
N ASP A 89 18.74 9.72 0.86
CA ASP A 89 20.00 9.92 0.16
C ASP A 89 19.91 9.49 -1.31
N LEU A 90 19.20 8.38 -1.57
CA LEU A 90 18.90 7.91 -2.91
C LEU A 90 17.79 8.72 -3.61
N ASP A 91 17.06 9.53 -2.86
CA ASP A 91 15.91 10.32 -3.33
C ASP A 91 14.90 9.44 -4.10
N VAL A 92 14.54 8.31 -3.48
CA VAL A 92 13.54 7.35 -3.98
C VAL A 92 12.38 7.23 -2.99
N PRO A 93 11.14 7.13 -3.49
CA PRO A 93 10.00 6.84 -2.63
C PRO A 93 9.93 5.36 -2.25
N LEU A 94 9.27 5.09 -1.13
CA LEU A 94 8.94 3.75 -0.67
C LEU A 94 7.43 3.52 -0.76
N TYR A 95 7.00 2.40 -1.32
CA TYR A 95 5.58 2.01 -1.29
C TYR A 95 5.32 1.09 -0.10
N LEU A 96 4.46 1.50 0.83
CA LEU A 96 4.07 0.68 1.98
C LEU A 96 2.79 -0.11 1.65
N HIS A 97 2.96 -1.40 1.38
CA HIS A 97 1.91 -2.28 0.86
C HIS A 97 1.34 -3.21 1.96
N PRO A 98 0.04 -3.52 1.95
CA PRO A 98 -0.55 -4.40 2.93
C PRO A 98 -0.05 -5.85 2.86
N ARG A 99 -0.38 -6.61 3.91
CA ARG A 99 -0.17 -8.06 4.05
C ARG A 99 -1.28 -8.64 4.92
N ASN A 100 -1.52 -9.95 4.79
CA ASN A 100 -2.50 -10.65 5.61
C ASN A 100 -2.09 -10.66 7.10
N PRO A 101 -3.05 -10.57 8.03
CA PRO A 101 -2.79 -10.85 9.44
C PRO A 101 -2.36 -12.31 9.63
N THR A 102 -1.48 -12.56 10.60
CA THR A 102 -0.98 -13.90 10.95
C THR A 102 -0.99 -14.11 12.47
N GLY A 103 -0.70 -15.34 12.90
CA GLY A 103 -0.51 -15.70 14.30
C GLY A 103 -1.71 -15.32 15.17
N THR A 104 -1.41 -14.88 16.39
CA THR A 104 -2.43 -14.53 17.40
C THR A 104 -3.40 -13.43 16.95
N ILE A 105 -2.96 -12.50 16.10
CA ILE A 105 -3.83 -11.45 15.55
C ILE A 105 -4.85 -12.03 14.59
N TYR A 106 -4.44 -12.94 13.70
CA TYR A 106 -5.36 -13.67 12.81
C TYR A 106 -6.41 -14.41 13.63
N ASP A 107 -5.99 -15.23 14.59
CA ASP A 107 -6.88 -16.09 15.36
C ASP A 107 -7.91 -15.28 16.15
N LYS A 108 -7.49 -14.21 16.81
CA LYS A 108 -8.37 -13.42 17.68
C LYS A 108 -9.30 -12.48 16.93
N LEU A 109 -8.84 -11.88 15.83
CA LEU A 109 -9.57 -10.78 15.18
C LEU A 109 -10.17 -11.16 13.83
N TRP A 110 -9.68 -12.20 13.17
CA TRP A 110 -9.99 -12.44 11.75
C TRP A 110 -10.51 -13.85 11.45
N ALA A 111 -10.12 -14.89 12.21
CA ALA A 111 -10.50 -16.28 11.93
C ALA A 111 -12.02 -16.48 11.80
N ASP A 112 -12.80 -15.97 12.75
CA ASP A 112 -14.27 -16.06 12.76
C ASP A 112 -14.97 -15.17 11.71
N ARG A 113 -14.20 -14.35 10.98
CA ARG A 113 -14.69 -13.41 9.96
C ARG A 113 -13.72 -13.31 8.78
N LYS A 114 -13.19 -14.47 8.35
CA LYS A 114 -12.10 -14.59 7.37
C LYS A 114 -12.35 -13.89 6.03
N TRP A 115 -13.60 -13.60 5.67
CA TRP A 115 -13.95 -12.81 4.48
C TRP A 115 -13.55 -11.33 4.56
N LEU A 116 -13.19 -10.83 5.75
CA LEU A 116 -12.65 -9.49 5.95
C LEU A 116 -11.12 -9.44 5.85
N VAL A 117 -10.46 -10.59 5.72
CA VAL A 117 -9.02 -10.68 5.44
C VAL A 117 -8.77 -10.24 4.00
N GLY A 118 -7.79 -9.36 3.81
CA GLY A 118 -7.44 -8.81 2.51
C GLY A 118 -8.01 -7.41 2.27
N PRO A 119 -8.31 -7.08 1.00
CA PRO A 119 -8.84 -5.77 0.59
C PRO A 119 -10.10 -5.30 1.33
N PRO A 120 -11.04 -6.17 1.77
CA PRO A 120 -12.27 -5.69 2.41
C PRO A 120 -12.05 -4.90 3.71
N LEU A 121 -10.97 -5.20 4.46
CA LEU A 121 -10.70 -4.48 5.72
C LEU A 121 -9.26 -4.60 6.23
N SER A 122 -8.72 -5.83 6.36
CA SER A 122 -7.50 -6.05 7.13
C SER A 122 -6.26 -5.36 6.56
N PHE A 123 -6.21 -5.23 5.23
CA PHE A 123 -5.12 -4.56 4.52
C PHE A 123 -4.99 -3.09 4.92
N ALA A 124 -6.08 -2.33 4.79
CA ALA A 124 -6.10 -0.92 5.15
C ALA A 124 -5.81 -0.71 6.65
N HIS A 125 -6.32 -1.59 7.52
CA HIS A 125 -6.03 -1.52 8.96
C HIS A 125 -4.54 -1.62 9.27
N GLY A 126 -3.84 -2.57 8.63
CA GLY A 126 -2.41 -2.76 8.86
C GLY A 126 -1.55 -1.60 8.34
N VAL A 127 -1.82 -1.12 7.13
CA VAL A 127 -1.05 -0.02 6.51
C VAL A 127 -1.32 1.30 7.21
N SER A 128 -2.58 1.62 7.50
CA SER A 128 -2.94 2.87 8.17
C SER A 128 -2.34 2.97 9.57
N LEU A 129 -2.36 1.88 10.32
CA LEU A 129 -1.69 1.81 11.62
C LEU A 129 -0.18 2.09 11.49
N HIS A 130 0.48 1.45 10.53
CA HIS A 130 1.93 1.59 10.34
C HIS A 130 2.31 3.02 9.95
N VAL A 131 1.68 3.60 8.91
CA VAL A 131 2.04 4.95 8.47
C VAL A 131 1.65 6.03 9.49
N LEU A 132 0.53 5.86 10.22
CA LEU A 132 0.20 6.77 11.33
C LEU A 132 1.19 6.62 12.48
N GLY A 133 1.71 5.41 12.74
CA GLY A 133 2.85 5.19 13.64
C GLY A 133 4.10 5.95 13.20
N MET A 134 4.45 5.90 11.90
CA MET A 134 5.56 6.68 11.35
C MET A 134 5.37 8.20 11.53
N VAL A 135 4.14 8.70 11.35
CA VAL A 135 3.78 10.10 11.60
C VAL A 135 3.96 10.44 13.08
N THR A 136 3.37 9.65 13.98
CA THR A 136 3.34 9.98 15.41
C THR A 136 4.69 9.76 16.10
N ASN A 137 5.51 8.82 15.62
CA ASN A 137 6.87 8.58 16.10
C ASN A 137 7.94 9.45 15.42
N GLY A 138 7.55 10.40 14.57
CA GLY A 138 8.43 11.47 14.09
C GLY A 138 9.38 11.08 12.96
N VAL A 139 9.09 10.00 12.22
CA VAL A 139 9.94 9.56 11.10
C VAL A 139 10.09 10.69 10.08
N PHE A 140 8.99 11.34 9.69
CA PHE A 140 9.01 12.43 8.72
C PHE A 140 9.60 13.74 9.25
N ASP A 141 9.73 13.89 10.57
CA ASP A 141 10.41 15.03 11.17
C ASP A 141 11.93 14.84 11.14
N ARG A 142 12.40 13.62 11.39
CA ARG A 142 13.81 13.24 11.26
C ARG A 142 14.25 13.15 9.80
N HIS A 143 13.36 12.70 8.92
CA HIS A 143 13.61 12.50 7.48
C HIS A 143 12.63 13.30 6.62
N PRO A 144 12.71 14.65 6.60
CA PRO A 144 11.70 15.51 5.97
C PRO A 144 11.60 15.37 4.44
N LYS A 145 12.60 14.77 3.80
CA LYS A 145 12.60 14.47 2.36
C LYS A 145 11.94 13.12 2.02
N LEU A 146 11.70 12.26 3.00
CA LEU A 146 11.19 10.91 2.77
C LEU A 146 9.82 10.97 2.07
N GLN A 147 9.67 10.16 1.04
CA GLN A 147 8.42 10.02 0.29
C GLN A 147 7.86 8.61 0.49
N ILE A 148 6.64 8.51 0.99
CA ILE A 148 5.91 7.25 1.19
C ILE A 148 4.69 7.23 0.28
N ILE A 149 4.44 6.09 -0.35
CA ILE A 149 3.29 5.85 -1.22
C ILE A 149 2.39 4.81 -0.56
N LEU A 150 1.10 5.11 -0.49
CA LEU A 150 0.04 4.23 0.03
C LEU A 150 -0.87 3.80 -1.12
N GLY A 151 -1.32 2.56 -1.13
CA GLY A 151 -2.30 2.08 -2.10
C GLY A 151 -3.74 2.45 -1.74
N HIS A 152 -4.69 1.96 -2.56
CA HIS A 152 -6.10 1.84 -2.18
C HIS A 152 -6.75 3.16 -1.74
N LEU A 153 -6.36 4.26 -2.39
CA LEU A 153 -6.72 5.63 -2.04
C LEU A 153 -6.39 6.01 -0.59
N GLY A 154 -5.27 5.48 -0.07
CA GLY A 154 -4.69 5.89 1.20
C GLY A 154 -5.26 5.18 2.42
N GLU A 155 -5.81 3.97 2.26
CA GLU A 155 -6.03 3.04 3.37
C GLU A 155 -6.88 3.62 4.51
N HIS A 156 -8.02 4.21 4.15
CA HIS A 156 -8.96 4.94 5.03
C HIS A 156 -8.49 6.28 5.59
N ILE A 157 -7.20 6.63 5.51
CA ILE A 157 -6.68 7.83 6.17
C ILE A 157 -7.31 9.12 5.63
N PRO A 158 -7.49 9.31 4.30
CA PRO A 158 -8.16 10.51 3.79
C PRO A 158 -9.58 10.65 4.33
N PHE A 159 -10.32 9.55 4.55
CA PHE A 159 -11.68 9.58 5.08
C PHE A 159 -11.73 10.22 6.48
N ASP A 160 -10.79 9.84 7.34
CA ASP A 160 -10.70 10.34 8.72
C ASP A 160 -9.77 11.55 8.87
N MET A 161 -9.37 12.20 7.77
CA MET A 161 -8.38 13.29 7.78
C MET A 161 -8.74 14.40 8.78
N TRP A 162 -9.99 14.87 8.76
CA TRP A 162 -10.47 15.87 9.72
C TRP A 162 -10.38 15.37 11.16
N ARG A 163 -10.81 14.13 11.41
CA ARG A 163 -10.87 13.53 12.75
C ARG A 163 -9.47 13.32 13.32
N ILE A 164 -8.55 12.75 12.53
CA ILE A 164 -7.15 12.54 12.92
C ILE A 164 -6.51 13.89 13.23
N ASN A 165 -6.68 14.88 12.35
CA ASN A 165 -6.12 16.21 12.56
C ASN A 165 -6.65 16.84 13.86
N HIS A 166 -7.96 16.87 14.07
CA HIS A 166 -8.57 17.39 15.30
C HIS A 166 -8.01 16.70 16.55
N TRP A 167 -7.96 15.36 16.56
CA TRP A 167 -7.47 14.61 17.71
C TRP A 167 -5.97 14.77 17.94
N PHE A 168 -5.17 14.99 16.89
CA PHE A 168 -3.75 15.29 17.06
C PHE A 168 -3.55 16.70 17.60
N GLU A 169 -4.06 17.72 16.92
CA GLU A 169 -3.80 19.12 17.26
C GLU A 169 -4.47 19.55 18.57
N ASP A 170 -5.73 19.18 18.76
CA ASP A 170 -6.53 19.71 19.86
C ASP A 170 -6.53 18.80 21.09
N ARG A 171 -5.96 17.59 21.00
CA ARG A 171 -5.88 16.64 22.12
C ARG A 171 -4.48 16.09 22.29
N LYS A 172 -4.03 15.19 21.42
CA LYS A 172 -2.81 14.39 21.67
C LYS A 172 -1.54 15.25 21.75
N LYS A 173 -1.42 16.34 20.97
CA LYS A 173 -0.27 17.25 21.06
C LYS A 173 -0.16 17.94 22.42
N GLN A 174 -1.29 18.26 23.04
CA GLN A 174 -1.34 18.81 24.41
C GLN A 174 -0.98 17.76 25.47
N LEU A 175 -1.02 16.48 25.11
CA LEU A 175 -0.70 15.33 25.98
C LEU A 175 0.68 14.72 25.68
N GLY A 176 1.53 15.39 24.90
CA GLY A 176 2.91 14.97 24.64
C GLY A 176 3.21 14.52 23.21
N LEU A 177 2.22 14.34 22.33
CA LEU A 177 2.49 13.96 20.93
C LEU A 177 3.37 14.98 20.20
N ALA A 178 3.35 16.25 20.61
CA ALA A 178 4.19 17.30 20.02
C ALA A 178 5.70 17.07 20.24
N GLU A 179 6.10 16.19 21.16
CA GLU A 179 7.49 15.82 21.40
C GLU A 179 8.08 15.03 20.22
N THR A 180 7.26 14.25 19.52
CA THR A 180 7.69 13.37 18.42
C THR A 180 7.06 13.72 17.07
N CYS A 181 5.88 14.35 17.03
CA CYS A 181 5.17 14.70 15.79
C CYS A 181 4.98 16.22 15.71
N LYS A 182 5.78 16.87 14.86
CA LYS A 182 5.91 18.34 14.81
C LYS A 182 4.87 19.02 13.93
N LYS A 183 4.46 18.38 12.83
CA LYS A 183 3.54 18.95 11.84
C LYS A 183 2.14 18.38 12.00
N THR A 184 1.17 18.94 11.30
CA THR A 184 -0.19 18.40 11.19
C THR A 184 -0.19 17.20 10.23
N ILE A 185 -1.21 16.33 10.33
CA ILE A 185 -1.38 15.22 9.38
C ILE A 185 -1.52 15.74 7.93
N ARG A 186 -2.19 16.88 7.74
CA ARG A 186 -2.36 17.52 6.42
C ARG A 186 -1.02 17.96 5.83
N GLU A 187 -0.12 18.51 6.65
CA GLU A 187 1.23 18.90 6.21
C GLU A 187 2.08 17.69 5.81
N TYR A 188 2.01 16.57 6.52
CA TYR A 188 2.69 15.34 6.10
C TYR A 188 2.13 14.77 4.79
N PHE A 189 0.81 14.85 4.56
CA PHE A 189 0.24 14.51 3.26
C PHE A 189 0.75 15.43 2.13
N ALA A 190 0.85 16.73 2.40
CA ALA A 190 1.35 17.68 1.40
C ALA A 190 2.83 17.48 1.06
N GLN A 191 3.64 16.95 2.00
CA GLN A 191 5.11 16.94 1.89
C GLN A 191 5.71 15.54 1.68
N ASN A 192 5.14 14.51 2.30
CA ASN A 192 5.75 13.19 2.46
C ASN A 192 4.90 12.06 1.90
N LEU A 193 3.57 12.11 2.04
CA LEU A 193 2.68 10.99 1.67
C LEU A 193 2.04 11.16 0.30
N TRP A 194 1.98 10.07 -0.46
CA TRP A 194 1.28 9.94 -1.72
C TRP A 194 0.26 8.82 -1.60
N ILE A 195 -0.83 8.89 -2.38
CA ILE A 195 -1.79 7.78 -2.49
C ILE A 195 -1.94 7.33 -3.93
N THR A 196 -2.31 6.06 -4.14
CA THR A 196 -2.63 5.53 -5.46
C THR A 196 -4.06 5.03 -5.57
N THR A 197 -4.56 4.89 -6.80
CA THR A 197 -5.91 4.37 -7.08
C THR A 197 -6.01 2.84 -7.11
N SER A 198 -4.95 2.12 -6.70
CA SER A 198 -4.87 0.65 -6.80
C SER A 198 -6.10 -0.02 -6.16
N GLY A 199 -6.82 -0.87 -6.88
CA GLY A 199 -8.02 -1.57 -6.38
C GLY A 199 -9.16 -0.68 -5.84
N HIS A 200 -9.18 0.61 -6.18
CA HIS A 200 -10.21 1.54 -5.69
C HIS A 200 -10.70 2.46 -6.82
N PHE A 201 -11.31 1.85 -7.84
CA PHE A 201 -11.77 2.50 -9.06
C PHE A 201 -13.11 3.23 -8.89
N SER A 202 -13.14 4.21 -7.98
CA SER A 202 -14.33 5.00 -7.63
C SER A 202 -14.07 6.48 -7.88
N THR A 203 -14.76 7.07 -8.86
CA THR A 203 -14.65 8.52 -9.15
C THR A 203 -15.12 9.36 -7.97
N THR A 204 -16.15 8.91 -7.24
CA THR A 204 -16.63 9.59 -6.03
C THR A 204 -15.55 9.62 -4.95
N THR A 205 -14.89 8.49 -4.69
CA THR A 205 -13.82 8.42 -3.68
C THR A 205 -12.59 9.20 -4.14
N LEU A 206 -12.27 9.16 -5.43
CA LEU A 206 -11.18 9.94 -6.00
C LEU A 206 -11.41 11.44 -5.82
N ASN A 207 -12.61 11.95 -6.14
CA ASN A 207 -12.96 13.36 -5.95
C ASN A 207 -12.89 13.77 -4.47
N PHE A 208 -13.34 12.90 -3.57
CA PHE A 208 -13.18 13.11 -2.13
C PHE A 208 -11.70 13.21 -1.72
N CYS A 209 -10.86 12.29 -2.19
CA CYS A 209 -9.42 12.32 -1.90
C CYS A 209 -8.75 13.57 -2.48
N MET A 210 -9.13 13.99 -3.70
CA MET A 210 -8.65 15.24 -4.28
C MET A 210 -8.96 16.45 -3.40
N ALA A 211 -10.12 16.46 -2.73
CA ALA A 211 -10.49 17.52 -1.80
C ALA A 211 -9.67 17.49 -0.49
N GLU A 212 -9.35 16.30 0.05
CA GLU A 212 -8.63 16.18 1.32
C GLU A 212 -7.10 16.27 1.19
N VAL A 213 -6.51 15.74 0.10
CA VAL A 213 -5.05 15.64 -0.07
C VAL A 213 -4.51 16.38 -1.32
N GLY A 214 -5.38 16.78 -2.24
CA GLY A 214 -5.00 17.45 -3.49
C GLY A 214 -4.59 16.48 -4.61
N ALA A 215 -4.98 16.80 -5.85
CA ALA A 215 -4.67 15.98 -7.03
C ALA A 215 -3.16 15.79 -7.28
N ASP A 216 -2.32 16.71 -6.80
CA ASP A 216 -0.86 16.64 -6.90
C ASP A 216 -0.24 15.53 -6.05
N ARG A 217 -1.01 14.88 -5.14
CA ARG A 217 -0.54 13.80 -4.25
C ARG A 217 -1.18 12.45 -4.57
N ILE A 218 -1.86 12.34 -5.72
CA ILE A 218 -2.58 11.12 -6.15
C ILE A 218 -1.94 10.57 -7.43
N LEU A 219 -1.71 9.25 -7.46
CA LEU A 219 -1.14 8.52 -8.59
C LEU A 219 -2.13 7.47 -9.11
N PHE A 220 -2.21 7.27 -10.41
CA PHE A 220 -2.93 6.13 -10.96
C PHE A 220 -2.15 4.82 -10.72
N SER A 221 -2.87 3.76 -10.38
CA SER A 221 -2.36 2.38 -10.27
C SER A 221 -3.50 1.37 -10.37
N ILE A 222 -3.16 0.13 -10.72
CA ILE A 222 -4.16 -0.92 -11.01
C ILE A 222 -4.31 -1.90 -9.85
N ASP A 223 -3.20 -2.43 -9.32
CA ASP A 223 -3.15 -3.63 -8.46
C ASP A 223 -3.24 -4.98 -9.22
N TYR A 224 -2.68 -5.01 -10.42
CA TYR A 224 -2.51 -6.26 -11.16
C TYR A 224 -1.55 -7.21 -10.42
N PRO A 225 -1.84 -8.52 -10.28
CA PRO A 225 -2.88 -9.28 -10.98
C PRO A 225 -4.19 -9.49 -10.19
N PHE A 226 -4.38 -8.85 -9.04
CA PHE A 226 -5.61 -8.98 -8.25
C PHE A 226 -6.77 -8.26 -8.94
N GLU A 227 -6.48 -7.13 -9.56
CA GLU A 227 -7.40 -6.36 -10.39
C GLU A 227 -7.01 -6.42 -11.87
N THR A 228 -7.97 -6.19 -12.75
CA THR A 228 -7.74 -6.23 -14.20
C THR A 228 -7.30 -4.89 -14.77
N PHE A 229 -6.59 -4.91 -15.89
CA PHE A 229 -6.25 -3.69 -16.61
C PHE A 229 -7.51 -3.00 -17.12
N GLU A 230 -8.46 -3.78 -17.64
CA GLU A 230 -9.73 -3.30 -18.16
C GLU A 230 -10.49 -2.50 -17.10
N ASP A 231 -10.69 -3.05 -15.90
CA ASP A 231 -11.44 -2.36 -14.83
C ASP A 231 -10.80 -1.02 -14.44
N GLY A 232 -9.47 -0.99 -14.24
CA GLY A 232 -8.78 0.22 -13.81
C GLY A 232 -8.62 1.26 -14.91
N CYS A 233 -8.28 0.83 -16.13
CA CYS A 233 -8.00 1.73 -17.25
C CYS A 233 -9.28 2.30 -17.84
N ASP A 234 -10.31 1.47 -18.05
CA ASP A 234 -11.60 1.94 -18.56
C ASP A 234 -12.24 2.89 -17.56
N TRP A 235 -12.12 2.62 -16.25
CA TRP A 235 -12.58 3.55 -15.23
C TRP A 235 -11.88 4.90 -15.35
N LEU A 236 -10.54 4.95 -15.29
CA LEU A 236 -9.84 6.24 -15.30
C LEU A 236 -10.11 6.99 -16.60
N ASP A 237 -10.03 6.32 -17.76
CA ASP A 237 -10.21 6.95 -19.08
C ASP A 237 -11.62 7.56 -19.25
N ASN A 238 -12.64 7.02 -18.58
CA ASN A 238 -14.03 7.50 -18.66
C ASN A 238 -14.53 8.28 -17.44
N ALA A 239 -13.75 8.36 -16.35
CA ALA A 239 -14.14 9.08 -15.13
C ALA A 239 -14.42 10.56 -15.41
N GLU A 240 -15.40 11.19 -14.73
CA GLU A 240 -15.65 12.62 -14.88
C GLU A 240 -14.61 13.45 -14.12
N LEU A 241 -13.46 13.70 -14.75
CA LEU A 241 -12.36 14.53 -14.26
C LEU A 241 -11.96 15.59 -15.28
N ASN A 242 -11.57 16.77 -14.79
CA ASN A 242 -10.96 17.78 -15.64
C ASN A 242 -9.63 17.27 -16.22
N LEU A 243 -9.27 17.79 -17.39
CA LEU A 243 -8.10 17.30 -18.15
C LEU A 243 -6.78 17.45 -17.37
N THR A 244 -6.62 18.55 -16.62
CA THR A 244 -5.41 18.82 -15.85
C THR A 244 -5.17 17.74 -14.81
N ASP A 245 -6.17 17.43 -13.99
CA ASP A 245 -6.03 16.45 -12.92
C ASP A 245 -5.96 15.02 -13.47
N ARG A 246 -6.68 14.73 -14.56
CA ARG A 246 -6.53 13.46 -15.27
C ARG A 246 -5.08 13.23 -15.73
N LEU A 247 -4.44 14.23 -16.33
CA LEU A 247 -3.05 14.12 -16.77
C LEU A 247 -2.08 13.97 -15.60
N LYS A 248 -2.29 14.73 -14.52
CA LYS A 248 -1.50 14.62 -13.29
C LYS A 248 -1.57 13.21 -12.69
N ILE A 249 -2.79 12.76 -12.39
CA ILE A 249 -3.05 11.48 -11.74
C ILE A 249 -2.66 10.32 -12.66
N GLY A 250 -3.03 10.39 -13.94
CA GLY A 250 -2.77 9.36 -14.93
C GLY A 250 -1.29 9.20 -15.27
N ARG A 251 -0.47 10.27 -15.20
CA ARG A 251 0.97 10.16 -15.52
C ARG A 251 1.91 11.19 -14.88
N GLU A 252 1.60 12.48 -14.92
CA GLU A 252 2.62 13.52 -14.71
C GLU A 252 3.14 13.53 -13.27
N ASN A 253 2.29 13.19 -12.30
CA ASN A 253 2.71 13.06 -10.90
C ASN A 253 3.74 11.93 -10.74
N ALA A 254 3.46 10.74 -11.28
CA ALA A 254 4.36 9.58 -11.22
C ALA A 254 5.66 9.87 -11.97
N LYS A 255 5.56 10.47 -13.17
CA LYS A 255 6.72 10.86 -13.98
C LYS A 255 7.66 11.80 -13.21
N LYS A 256 7.11 12.78 -12.49
CA LYS A 256 7.87 13.70 -11.64
C LYS A 256 8.47 12.98 -10.42
N LEU A 257 7.66 12.24 -9.67
CA LEU A 257 8.08 11.57 -8.43
C LEU A 257 9.21 10.56 -8.68
N PHE A 258 9.06 9.72 -9.71
CA PHE A 258 10.03 8.67 -10.05
C PHE A 258 11.12 9.14 -11.02
N LYS A 259 11.17 10.44 -11.34
CA LYS A 259 12.18 11.06 -12.22
C LYS A 259 12.29 10.30 -13.55
N LEU A 260 11.15 10.02 -14.18
CA LEU A 260 11.10 9.28 -15.44
C LEU A 260 11.46 10.21 -16.61
N GLY A 261 12.34 9.73 -17.49
CA GLY A 261 12.59 10.36 -18.78
C GLY A 261 11.43 10.10 -19.76
N SER A 262 11.73 10.09 -21.06
CA SER A 262 10.76 9.61 -22.04
C SER A 262 10.50 8.11 -21.86
N TYR A 263 9.24 7.73 -21.94
CA TYR A 263 8.77 6.35 -22.06
C TYR A 263 7.64 6.30 -23.09
N HIS A 264 7.16 5.10 -23.42
CA HIS A 264 6.08 4.91 -24.38
C HIS A 264 4.86 5.78 -24.02
N ASP A 265 4.37 6.57 -24.98
CA ASP A 265 3.25 7.51 -24.83
C ASP A 265 3.34 8.54 -23.69
N SER A 266 4.56 8.80 -23.18
CA SER A 266 4.81 9.72 -22.05
C SER A 266 4.46 11.20 -22.31
N SER A 267 4.12 11.55 -23.55
CA SER A 267 3.69 12.89 -23.97
C SER A 267 2.56 12.86 -25.01
N ALA A 268 1.86 11.73 -25.13
CA ALA A 268 0.70 11.57 -26.02
C ALA A 268 -0.48 12.44 -25.56
#